data_AF-A0A223LZ80-F1
#
_entry.id   AF-A0A223LZ80-F1
#
_cell.length_a   1.000
_cell.length_b   1.000
_cell.length_c   1.000
_cell.angle_alpha   90.00
_cell.angle_beta   90.00
_cell.angle_gamma   90.00
#
_symmetry.space_group_name_H-M   'P 1'
#
loop_
_entity.id
_entity.type
_entity.pdbx_description
1 polymer ?
#
loop_
_entity_poly.entity_id
_entity_poly.type
_entity_poly.pdbx_seq_one_letter_code
_entity_poly.pdbx_strand_id
1 'polypeptide(L)'
;LGDWYFWTDWKDLFLWVTVAPIVSITFPAAVQAVLWWRYRLPFGAVVCILGLLLGEWVNRYLNFWGWTYFPVNFCFPSNLMPGAIILDVILMLTGSMTVTAVLGGLTWGLIFYPGNWPIIAPLHVPVEYNGMMMTLADLQGYHYVRTATPDYIRMVEKGTLRTFGKDVAP
;
A
#
# COMPACT_ATOMS: atom_id res chain seq x y z
N LEU A 1 -5.42 0.40 7.64
CA LEU A 1 -4.73 0.69 6.36
C LEU A 1 -4.63 2.19 6.11
N GLY A 2 -5.60 3.00 6.59
CA GLY A 2 -5.38 4.39 7.02
C GLY A 2 -5.03 5.40 5.93
N ASP A 3 -4.72 6.63 6.36
CA ASP A 3 -4.52 7.81 5.50
C ASP A 3 -3.42 7.65 4.42
N TRP A 4 -2.45 6.74 4.61
CA TRP A 4 -1.42 6.38 3.62
C TRP A 4 -1.97 5.67 2.37
N TYR A 5 -3.13 5.02 2.47
CA TYR A 5 -3.81 4.48 1.29
C TYR A 5 -4.48 5.58 0.49
N PHE A 6 -4.76 6.73 1.11
CA PHE A 6 -5.62 7.73 0.51
C PHE A 6 -4.93 8.60 -0.50
N TRP A 7 -3.66 8.91 -0.30
CA TRP A 7 -2.97 9.97 -1.03
C TRP A 7 -1.58 9.52 -1.49
N THR A 8 -1.19 9.94 -2.69
CA THR A 8 0.15 9.64 -3.22
C THR A 8 1.26 10.33 -2.46
N ASP A 9 1.03 11.54 -1.96
CA ASP A 9 2.00 12.30 -1.18
C ASP A 9 2.25 11.68 0.21
N TRP A 10 1.47 10.68 0.62
CA TRP A 10 1.70 9.93 1.86
C TRP A 10 2.46 8.63 1.62
N LYS A 11 2.57 8.13 0.37
CA LYS A 11 3.17 6.81 0.06
C LYS A 11 4.69 6.88 0.08
N ASP A 12 5.25 6.82 1.28
CA ASP A 12 6.67 7.03 1.55
C ASP A 12 7.47 5.74 1.75
N LEU A 13 8.78 5.90 1.80
CA LEU A 13 9.71 4.78 1.92
C LEU A 13 9.69 4.12 3.30
N PHE A 14 9.21 4.81 4.34
CA PHE A 14 9.27 4.31 5.71
C PHE A 14 7.90 3.89 6.25
N LEU A 15 6.97 4.82 6.46
CA LEU A 15 5.74 4.52 7.21
C LEU A 15 4.72 3.75 6.37
N TRP A 16 4.56 4.09 5.10
CA TRP A 16 3.68 3.35 4.21
C TRP A 16 4.19 1.91 3.98
N VAL A 17 5.49 1.74 3.71
CA VAL A 17 6.12 0.42 3.51
C VAL A 17 6.05 -0.47 4.75
N THR A 18 6.01 0.11 5.95
CA THR A 18 5.91 -0.65 7.20
C THR A 18 4.46 -0.91 7.62
N VAL A 19 3.63 0.13 7.69
CA VAL A 19 2.26 0.04 8.23
C VAL A 19 1.34 -0.73 7.29
N ALA A 20 1.44 -0.51 5.98
CA ALA A 20 0.50 -1.12 5.04
C ALA A 20 0.60 -2.67 5.03
N PRO A 21 1.78 -3.30 4.92
CA PRO A 21 1.87 -4.76 4.96
C PRO A 21 1.44 -5.36 6.31
N ILE A 22 1.84 -4.74 7.43
CA ILE A 22 1.54 -5.24 8.78
C ILE A 22 0.04 -5.27 9.04
N VAL A 23 -0.68 -4.22 8.66
CA VAL A 23 -2.13 -4.15 8.93
C VAL A 23 -2.91 -5.01 7.92
N SER A 24 -2.48 -5.05 6.65
CA SER A 24 -3.22 -5.73 5.58
C SER A 24 -3.17 -7.26 5.64
N ILE A 25 -2.17 -7.86 6.30
CA ILE A 25 -2.03 -9.33 6.38
C ILE A 25 -3.06 -9.98 7.33
N THR A 26 -3.69 -9.19 8.20
CA THR A 26 -4.59 -9.68 9.28
C THR A 26 -5.79 -10.48 8.76
N PHE A 27 -6.57 -9.91 7.84
CA PHE A 27 -7.72 -10.57 7.23
C PHE A 27 -7.35 -11.75 6.33
N PRO A 28 -6.37 -11.63 5.42
CA PRO A 28 -5.82 -12.77 4.68
C PRO A 28 -5.49 -13.97 5.57
N ALA A 29 -4.76 -13.76 6.66
CA ALA A 29 -4.39 -14.83 7.59
C ALA A 29 -5.63 -15.49 8.26
N ALA A 30 -6.60 -14.67 8.69
CA ALA A 30 -7.82 -15.17 9.33
C ALA A 30 -8.69 -15.99 8.36
N VAL A 31 -8.87 -15.51 7.12
CA VAL A 31 -9.69 -16.18 6.12
C VAL A 31 -9.01 -17.44 5.58
N GLN A 32 -7.69 -17.41 5.40
CA GLN A 32 -6.92 -18.61 5.08
C GLN A 32 -7.08 -19.70 6.15
N ALA A 33 -7.04 -19.34 7.43
CA ALA A 33 -7.22 -20.31 8.51
C ALA A 33 -8.55 -21.07 8.41
N VAL A 34 -9.62 -20.43 7.95
CA VAL A 34 -10.91 -21.11 7.77
C VAL A 34 -10.96 -21.85 6.43
N LEU A 35 -10.69 -21.17 5.32
CA LEU A 35 -10.87 -21.73 3.98
C LEU A 35 -9.91 -22.89 3.68
N TRP A 36 -8.67 -22.81 4.14
CA TRP A 36 -7.68 -23.85 3.92
C TRP A 36 -7.97 -25.09 4.77
N TRP A 37 -8.18 -24.92 6.07
CA TRP A 37 -8.31 -26.07 6.97
C TRP A 37 -9.69 -26.75 6.91
N ARG A 38 -10.75 -26.00 6.59
CA ARG A 38 -12.10 -26.57 6.49
C ARG A 38 -12.46 -27.05 5.09
N TYR A 39 -11.99 -26.37 4.05
CA TYR A 39 -12.42 -26.62 2.67
C TYR A 39 -11.28 -26.89 1.67
N ARG A 40 -10.02 -26.80 2.11
CA ARG A 40 -8.82 -26.97 1.24
C ARG A 40 -8.81 -26.03 0.03
N LEU A 41 -9.37 -24.83 0.20
CA LEU A 41 -9.43 -23.81 -0.85
C LEU A 41 -8.21 -22.86 -0.77
N PRO A 42 -7.33 -22.81 -1.79
CA PRO A 42 -6.08 -22.03 -1.78
C PRO A 42 -6.25 -20.61 -2.32
N PHE A 43 -7.25 -19.86 -1.85
CA PHE A 43 -7.51 -18.49 -2.32
C PHE A 43 -7.97 -17.53 -1.21
N GLY A 44 -7.59 -17.82 0.04
CA GLY A 44 -8.07 -17.05 1.19
C GLY A 44 -7.51 -15.63 1.22
N ALA A 45 -6.23 -15.46 0.91
CA ALA A 45 -5.62 -14.13 0.86
C ALA A 45 -6.13 -13.33 -0.35
N VAL A 46 -6.21 -13.97 -1.52
CA VAL A 46 -6.66 -13.33 -2.76
C VAL A 46 -8.10 -12.82 -2.64
N VAL A 47 -9.03 -13.59 -2.08
CA VAL A 47 -10.43 -13.13 -1.91
C VAL A 47 -10.53 -11.93 -0.99
N CYS A 48 -9.74 -11.89 0.09
CA CYS A 48 -9.71 -10.72 0.99
C CYS A 48 -9.22 -9.47 0.27
N ILE A 49 -8.12 -9.59 -0.47
CA ILE A 49 -7.52 -8.44 -1.16
C ILE A 49 -8.37 -7.99 -2.35
N LEU A 50 -8.99 -8.90 -3.09
CA LEU A 50 -9.95 -8.53 -4.13
C LEU A 50 -11.14 -7.77 -3.55
N GLY A 51 -11.69 -8.22 -2.43
CA GLY A 51 -12.77 -7.50 -1.74
C GLY A 51 -12.36 -6.11 -1.28
N LEU A 52 -11.15 -5.97 -0.70
CA LEU A 52 -10.60 -4.68 -0.31
C LEU A 52 -10.42 -3.75 -1.51
N LEU A 53 -9.72 -4.21 -2.56
CA LEU A 53 -9.44 -3.41 -3.74
C LEU A 53 -10.71 -2.99 -4.47
N LEU A 54 -11.70 -3.89 -4.57
CA LEU A 54 -13.00 -3.55 -5.14
C LEU A 54 -13.66 -2.40 -4.36
N GLY A 55 -13.74 -2.53 -3.03
CA GLY A 55 -14.32 -1.50 -2.18
C GLY A 55 -13.57 -0.17 -2.26
N GLU A 56 -12.23 -0.22 -2.29
CA GLU A 56 -11.39 0.95 -2.43
C GLU A 56 -11.60 1.63 -3.79
N TRP A 57 -11.48 0.90 -4.90
CA TRP A 57 -11.63 1.45 -6.24
C TRP A 57 -13.02 2.05 -6.48
N VAL A 58 -14.08 1.38 -6.03
CA VAL A 58 -15.46 1.92 -6.09
C VAL A 58 -15.54 3.24 -5.33
N ASN A 59 -15.00 3.30 -4.11
CA ASN A 59 -14.99 4.53 -3.32
C ASN A 59 -14.15 5.64 -3.96
N ARG A 60 -13.00 5.31 -4.57
CA ARG A 60 -12.12 6.30 -5.21
C ARG A 60 -12.75 6.90 -6.45
N TYR A 61 -13.39 6.08 -7.24
CA TYR A 61 -13.97 6.56 -8.48
C TYR A 61 -15.29 7.31 -8.24
N LEU A 62 -16.19 6.77 -7.43
CA LEU A 62 -17.51 7.37 -7.22
C LEU A 62 -17.49 8.55 -6.25
N ASN A 63 -16.76 8.44 -5.14
CA ASN A 63 -16.73 9.51 -4.12
C ASN A 63 -15.57 10.47 -4.34
N PHE A 64 -14.32 10.01 -4.30
CA PHE A 64 -13.16 10.92 -4.38
C PHE A 64 -13.12 11.68 -5.69
N TRP A 65 -13.28 10.99 -6.82
CA TRP A 65 -13.32 11.64 -8.13
C TRP A 65 -14.74 12.12 -8.48
N GLY A 66 -15.73 11.24 -8.41
CA GLY A 66 -17.08 11.54 -8.89
C GLY A 66 -17.84 12.61 -8.09
N TRP A 67 -17.59 12.73 -6.79
CA TRP A 67 -18.27 13.72 -5.94
C TRP A 67 -17.35 14.86 -5.51
N THR A 68 -16.12 14.57 -5.09
CA THR A 68 -15.20 15.60 -4.55
C THR A 68 -14.10 16.03 -5.52
N TYR A 69 -14.09 15.50 -6.75
CA TYR A 69 -13.23 15.93 -7.86
C TYR A 69 -11.71 15.84 -7.61
N PHE A 70 -11.27 14.99 -6.68
CA PHE A 70 -9.85 14.63 -6.55
C PHE A 70 -9.43 13.69 -7.68
N PRO A 71 -8.33 13.98 -8.39
CA PRO A 71 -7.96 13.19 -9.55
C PRO A 71 -7.56 11.76 -9.12
N VAL A 72 -7.95 10.78 -9.93
CA VAL A 72 -7.75 9.35 -9.59
C VAL A 72 -6.27 9.01 -9.42
N ASN A 73 -5.37 9.68 -10.14
CA ASN A 73 -3.93 9.52 -10.02
C ASN A 73 -3.35 10.08 -8.71
N PHE A 74 -4.12 10.79 -7.90
CA PHE A 74 -3.74 11.28 -6.56
C PHE A 74 -4.28 10.36 -5.45
N CYS A 75 -5.44 9.73 -5.67
CA CYS A 75 -6.13 8.96 -4.64
C CYS A 75 -6.19 7.44 -4.86
N PHE A 76 -5.39 6.88 -5.78
CA PHE A 76 -5.42 5.44 -6.07
C PHE A 76 -5.00 4.58 -4.87
N PRO A 77 -5.56 3.36 -4.70
CA PRO A 77 -5.18 2.45 -3.61
C PRO A 77 -3.79 1.84 -3.80
N SER A 78 -3.23 1.22 -2.76
CA SER A 78 -2.00 0.43 -2.92
C SER A 78 -2.29 -0.97 -3.45
N ASN A 79 -1.35 -1.52 -4.21
CA ASN A 79 -1.41 -2.85 -4.77
C ASN A 79 -0.93 -3.91 -3.76
N LEU A 80 -1.86 -4.76 -3.30
CA LEU A 80 -1.56 -5.90 -2.40
C LEU A 80 -1.67 -7.26 -3.10
N MET A 81 -2.07 -7.29 -4.38
CA MET A 81 -2.31 -8.54 -5.10
C MET A 81 -1.10 -9.46 -5.20
N PRO A 82 0.13 -8.97 -5.49
CA PRO A 82 1.31 -9.83 -5.55
C PRO A 82 1.56 -10.58 -4.24
N GLY A 83 1.43 -9.89 -3.11
CA GLY A 83 1.56 -10.50 -1.78
C GLY A 83 0.50 -11.57 -1.53
N ALA A 84 -0.75 -11.31 -1.90
CA ALA A 84 -1.86 -12.25 -1.72
C ALA A 84 -1.68 -13.55 -2.49
N ILE A 85 -1.26 -13.46 -3.75
CA ILE A 85 -1.01 -14.64 -4.58
C ILE A 85 0.12 -15.48 -3.98
N ILE A 86 1.23 -14.84 -3.61
CA ILE A 86 2.38 -15.57 -3.04
C ILE A 86 2.01 -16.23 -1.71
N LEU A 87 1.26 -15.53 -0.86
CA LEU A 87 0.87 -16.04 0.46
C LEU A 87 -0.09 -17.25 0.33
N ASP A 88 -1.05 -17.23 -0.60
CA ASP A 88 -1.89 -18.39 -0.91
C ASP A 88 -1.09 -19.55 -1.53
N VAL A 89 -0.14 -19.26 -2.44
CA VAL A 89 0.70 -20.28 -3.08
C VAL A 89 1.63 -20.97 -2.07
N ILE A 90 2.25 -20.23 -1.14
CA ILE A 90 3.09 -20.83 -0.10
C ILE A 90 2.28 -21.78 0.78
N LEU A 91 1.06 -21.38 1.18
CA LEU A 91 0.18 -22.23 1.97
C LEU A 91 -0.23 -23.48 1.19
N MET A 92 -0.56 -23.31 -0.09
CA MET A 92 -0.95 -24.42 -0.97
C MET A 92 0.16 -25.44 -1.16
N LEU A 93 1.40 -24.98 -1.40
CA LEU A 93 2.54 -25.86 -1.68
C LEU A 93 3.07 -26.56 -0.43
N THR A 94 3.11 -25.85 0.70
CA THR A 94 3.71 -26.37 1.93
C THR A 94 2.71 -27.09 2.83
N GLY A 95 1.43 -26.77 2.70
CA GLY A 95 0.36 -27.27 3.56
C GLY A 95 0.50 -26.88 5.04
N SER A 96 1.43 -25.99 5.38
CA SER A 96 1.81 -25.67 6.74
C SER A 96 1.58 -24.20 7.09
N MET A 97 0.84 -23.97 8.17
CA MET A 97 0.60 -22.62 8.68
C MET A 97 1.88 -21.98 9.23
N THR A 98 2.79 -22.77 9.82
CA THR A 98 4.04 -22.23 10.38
C THR A 98 4.98 -21.75 9.27
N VAL A 99 5.09 -22.52 8.19
CA VAL A 99 5.90 -22.12 7.03
C VAL A 99 5.30 -20.91 6.34
N THR A 100 3.98 -20.84 6.22
CA THR A 100 3.27 -19.69 5.65
C THR A 100 3.42 -18.44 6.51
N ALA A 101 3.38 -18.57 7.85
CA ALA A 101 3.58 -17.44 8.75
C ALA A 101 4.99 -16.83 8.62
N VAL A 102 6.02 -17.68 8.50
CA VAL A 102 7.41 -17.22 8.37
C VAL A 102 7.68 -16.74 6.94
N LEU A 103 7.62 -17.64 5.95
CA LEU A 103 7.98 -17.30 4.57
C LEU A 103 6.93 -16.41 3.91
N GLY A 104 5.65 -16.73 4.06
CA GLY A 104 4.56 -15.91 3.51
C GLY A 104 4.50 -14.52 4.16
N GLY A 105 4.70 -14.42 5.48
CA GLY A 105 4.80 -13.13 6.18
C GLY A 105 5.99 -12.29 5.72
N LEU A 106 7.17 -12.89 5.58
CA LEU A 106 8.36 -12.20 5.07
C LEU A 106 8.16 -11.72 3.62
N THR A 107 7.67 -12.60 2.74
CA THR A 107 7.46 -12.24 1.34
C THR A 107 6.36 -11.20 1.16
N TRP A 108 5.31 -11.23 2.00
CA TRP A 108 4.25 -10.22 2.01
C TRP A 108 4.79 -8.80 2.21
N GLY A 109 5.69 -8.63 3.18
CA GLY A 109 6.34 -7.35 3.43
C GLY A 109 7.30 -6.95 2.30
N LEU A 110 8.17 -7.86 1.88
CA LEU A 110 9.20 -7.58 0.88
C LEU A 110 8.65 -7.26 -0.51
N ILE A 111 7.58 -7.92 -0.93
CA ILE A 111 7.01 -7.72 -2.27
C ILE A 111 6.14 -6.46 -2.37
N PHE A 112 5.78 -5.86 -1.24
CA PHE A 112 4.87 -4.73 -1.19
C PHE A 112 5.40 -3.52 -1.98
N TYR A 113 6.60 -3.05 -1.65
CA TYR A 113 7.18 -1.89 -2.32
C TYR A 113 7.50 -2.15 -3.79
N PRO A 114 8.17 -3.26 -4.18
CA PRO A 114 8.36 -3.61 -5.59
C PRO A 114 7.05 -3.76 -6.38
N GLY A 115 6.00 -4.31 -5.76
CA GLY A 115 4.68 -4.48 -6.40
C GLY A 115 3.92 -3.17 -6.64
N ASN A 116 4.30 -2.10 -5.94
CA ASN A 116 3.71 -0.77 -6.10
C ASN A 116 4.61 0.20 -6.89
N TRP A 117 5.92 -0.02 -6.88
CA TRP A 117 6.90 0.87 -7.51
C TRP A 117 6.55 1.27 -8.95
N PRO A 118 6.13 0.37 -9.86
CA PRO A 118 5.75 0.76 -11.22
C PRO A 118 4.63 1.79 -11.31
N ILE A 119 3.77 1.88 -10.29
CA ILE A 119 2.64 2.81 -10.22
C ILE A 119 3.09 4.16 -9.65
N ILE A 120 3.92 4.15 -8.61
CA ILE A 120 4.34 5.36 -7.89
C ILE A 120 5.59 6.03 -8.48
N ALA A 121 6.45 5.29 -9.19
CA ALA A 121 7.71 5.81 -9.72
C ALA A 121 7.54 7.08 -10.58
N PRO A 122 6.54 7.19 -11.48
CA PRO A 122 6.32 8.41 -12.25
C PRO A 122 6.04 9.64 -11.38
N LEU A 123 5.50 9.46 -10.16
CA LEU A 123 5.18 10.56 -9.25
C LEU A 123 6.37 11.01 -8.40
N HIS A 124 7.46 10.25 -8.41
CA HIS A 124 8.70 10.57 -7.68
C HIS A 124 9.70 11.36 -8.52
N VAL A 125 9.33 11.76 -9.74
CA VAL A 125 10.15 12.64 -10.58
C VAL A 125 10.24 14.02 -9.92
N PRO A 126 11.44 14.58 -9.72
CA PRO A 126 11.61 15.90 -9.13
C PRO A 126 11.19 16.99 -10.13
N VAL A 127 10.53 18.02 -9.61
CA VAL A 127 10.09 19.21 -10.33
C VAL A 127 10.50 20.43 -9.52
N GLU A 128 10.99 21.46 -10.20
CA GLU A 128 11.20 22.78 -9.59
C GLU A 128 9.89 23.57 -9.67
N TYR A 129 9.33 23.91 -8.51
CA TYR A 129 8.12 24.71 -8.40
C TYR A 129 8.37 25.92 -7.50
N ASN A 130 8.27 27.13 -8.06
CA ASN A 130 8.55 28.39 -7.37
C ASN A 130 9.91 28.42 -6.64
N GLY A 131 10.96 27.84 -7.25
CA GLY A 131 12.31 27.80 -6.69
C GLY A 131 12.55 26.73 -5.62
N MET A 132 11.58 25.84 -5.35
CA MET A 132 11.73 24.68 -4.47
C MET A 132 11.66 23.37 -5.26
N MET A 133 12.47 22.39 -4.87
CA MET A 133 12.35 21.04 -5.40
C MET A 133 11.17 20.33 -4.71
N MET A 134 10.24 19.82 -5.49
CA MET A 134 9.11 18.99 -5.04
C MET A 134 9.02 17.73 -5.90
N THR A 135 8.47 16.64 -5.37
CA THR A 135 8.06 15.52 -6.23
C THR A 135 6.73 15.83 -6.91
N LEU A 136 6.41 15.15 -8.01
CA LEU A 136 5.08 15.25 -8.61
C LEU A 136 3.97 14.84 -7.62
N ALA A 137 4.23 13.90 -6.71
CA ALA A 137 3.31 13.53 -5.63
C ALA A 137 3.06 14.71 -4.68
N ASP A 138 4.11 15.38 -4.22
CA ASP A 138 3.98 16.58 -3.35
C ASP A 138 3.22 17.70 -4.07
N LEU A 139 3.50 17.90 -5.36
CA LEU A 139 2.82 18.89 -6.19
C LEU A 139 1.33 18.60 -6.31
N GLN A 140 0.91 17.33 -6.45
CA GLN A 140 -0.50 16.96 -6.41
C GLN A 140 -1.14 17.33 -5.07
N GLY A 141 -0.49 17.02 -3.94
CA GLY A 141 -0.98 17.39 -2.60
C GLY A 141 -1.09 18.90 -2.40
N TYR A 142 -0.21 19.67 -3.03
CA TYR A 142 -0.21 21.13 -3.01
C TYR A 142 -1.33 21.74 -3.87
N HIS A 143 -1.57 21.23 -5.08
CA HIS A 143 -2.57 21.78 -6.00
C HIS A 143 -4.01 21.39 -5.62
N TYR A 144 -4.21 20.16 -5.16
CA TYR A 144 -5.54 19.66 -4.80
C TYR A 144 -5.80 19.86 -3.31
N VAL A 145 -6.36 21.02 -2.98
CA VAL A 145 -6.57 21.46 -1.60
C VAL A 145 -7.47 20.50 -0.83
N ARG A 146 -6.93 19.96 0.27
CA ARG A 146 -7.66 19.13 1.23
C ARG A 146 -8.00 19.96 2.46
N THR A 147 -9.28 20.27 2.67
CA THR A 147 -9.72 21.21 3.72
C THR A 147 -9.38 20.81 5.15
N ALA A 148 -9.25 19.51 5.43
CA ALA A 148 -9.02 18.99 6.78
C ALA A 148 -7.69 18.21 6.95
N THR A 149 -6.85 18.13 5.91
CA THR A 149 -5.58 17.37 5.97
C THR A 149 -4.40 18.25 5.52
N PRO A 150 -3.98 19.21 6.37
CA PRO A 150 -2.79 20.00 6.12
C PRO A 150 -1.50 19.15 6.20
N ASP A 151 -0.44 19.62 5.53
CA ASP A 151 0.80 18.87 5.32
C ASP A 151 1.52 18.45 6.60
N TYR A 152 1.32 19.14 7.72
CA TYR A 152 1.97 18.78 8.99
C TYR A 152 1.39 17.50 9.62
N ILE A 153 0.16 17.09 9.25
CA ILE A 153 -0.45 15.84 9.70
C ILE A 153 0.19 14.64 8.99
N ARG A 154 0.83 14.89 7.84
CA ARG A 154 1.50 13.87 7.04
C ARG A 154 2.62 13.21 7.83
N MET A 155 2.45 11.92 8.06
CA MET A 155 3.44 11.07 8.73
C MET A 155 4.26 10.36 7.65
N VAL A 156 5.37 10.98 7.28
CA VAL A 156 6.26 10.60 6.18
C VAL A 156 7.69 10.66 6.69
N GLU A 157 8.60 9.96 6.04
CA GLU A 157 10.03 10.14 6.29
C GLU A 157 10.45 11.62 6.23
N LYS A 158 11.06 12.12 7.32
CA LYS A 158 11.63 13.48 7.43
C LYS A 158 13.15 13.46 7.66
N GLY A 159 13.78 12.29 7.48
CA GLY A 159 15.18 12.04 7.79
C GLY A 159 15.48 12.03 9.29
N THR A 160 16.49 11.26 9.69
CA THR A 160 17.04 11.30 11.05
C THR A 160 18.56 11.32 11.01
N LEU A 161 19.22 11.76 12.08
CA LEU A 161 20.70 11.70 12.17
C LEU A 161 21.26 10.28 12.24
N ARG A 162 20.40 9.25 12.29
CA ARG A 162 20.76 7.83 12.40
C ARG A 162 20.47 7.05 11.13
N THR A 163 19.84 7.67 10.13
CA THR A 163 19.52 7.04 8.84
C THR A 163 20.59 7.36 7.82
N PHE A 164 21.12 6.33 7.18
CA PHE A 164 22.09 6.46 6.10
C PHE A 164 21.38 6.34 4.74
N GLY A 165 21.11 7.48 4.11
CA GLY A 165 20.71 7.55 2.69
C GLY A 165 19.43 6.81 2.31
N LYS A 166 19.47 6.14 1.15
CA LYS A 166 18.31 5.55 0.45
C LYS A 166 17.92 4.13 0.90
N ASP A 167 18.64 3.55 1.87
CA ASP A 167 18.42 2.18 2.34
C ASP A 167 17.13 2.01 3.17
N VAL A 168 16.30 3.05 3.22
CA VAL A 168 15.02 3.09 3.93
C VAL A 168 13.99 2.17 3.27
N ALA A 169 14.07 1.98 1.95
CA ALA A 169 13.35 0.95 1.20
C ALA A 169 14.37 0.07 0.44
N PRO A 170 14.75 -1.09 0.98
CA PRO A 170 15.73 -2.00 0.35
C PRO A 170 15.17 -2.79 -0.84
#